data_AF-A0A2V9L2Z4-F1
#
_entry.id   AF-A0A2V9L2Z4-F1
#
_cell.length_a   1.000
_cell.length_b   1.000
_cell.length_c   1.000
_cell.angle_alpha   90.00
_cell.angle_beta   90.00
_cell.angle_gamma   90.00
#
_symmetry.space_group_name_H-M   'P 1'
#
loop_
_entity.id
_entity.type
_entity.pdbx_description
1 polymer ?
#
loop_
_entity_poly.entity_id
_entity_poly.type
_entity_poly.pdbx_seq_one_letter_code
_entity_poly.pdbx_strand_id
1 'polypeptide(L)'
;MDAAFELTPVAAAKLITYSFGALIHLFLMVLILGHRGLRRFEWLVFALMAALFMWNSGNLLALNFALAYGVAPAMYSGFARLIPFLGAMLSVPLLVHVQCEYAFPLPQGGGRVRLVRFPKRLLIGLFYAPLIAAPWLVGRLLGRLQVEALVSLQPFTRPLVVWVALALLLAAALNLRLCQVAGDPRLVRFHGGLAALLALLGVGLAWTYLAHPLPSVGLGGYSAALLMLVAVAPGGLVGYSIFRYNFLDLRVQRNLIYSLIAIFALLIYLNFIRRLS
;
A
#
# COMPACT_ATOMS: atom_id res chain seq x y z
N MET A 1 32.73 -14.50 0.31
CA MET A 1 32.46 -14.20 1.72
C MET A 1 32.70 -12.71 1.91
N ASP A 2 31.89 -12.08 2.74
CA ASP A 2 31.85 -10.64 3.08
C ASP A 2 31.21 -9.70 2.04
N ALA A 3 29.89 -9.74 2.00
CA ALA A 3 29.07 -8.57 1.71
C ALA A 3 27.74 -8.72 2.47
N ALA A 4 27.82 -8.77 3.81
CA ALA A 4 26.68 -8.36 4.61
C ALA A 4 26.41 -6.92 4.20
N PHE A 5 25.28 -6.66 3.53
CA PHE A 5 24.89 -5.31 3.13
C PHE A 5 24.98 -4.42 4.37
N GLU A 6 25.93 -3.48 4.40
CA GLU A 6 26.07 -2.56 5.51
C GLU A 6 24.74 -1.87 5.76
N LEU A 7 24.43 -1.64 7.04
CA LEU A 7 23.18 -1.05 7.49
C LEU A 7 23.16 0.44 7.15
N THR A 8 23.03 0.75 5.87
CA THR A 8 22.96 2.12 5.34
C THR A 8 21.75 2.84 5.92
N PRO A 9 21.81 4.18 6.07
CA PRO A 9 20.68 4.96 6.59
C PRO A 9 19.41 4.78 5.74
N VAL A 10 19.57 4.54 4.44
CA VAL A 10 18.46 4.23 3.52
C VAL A 10 17.83 2.87 3.81
N ALA A 11 18.64 1.84 4.10
CA ALA A 11 18.12 0.53 4.48
C ALA A 11 17.41 0.58 5.84
N ALA A 12 17.94 1.33 6.81
CA ALA A 12 17.30 1.55 8.10
C ALA A 12 15.96 2.28 7.95
N ALA A 13 15.91 3.35 7.16
CA ALA A 13 14.67 4.08 6.88
C ALA A 13 13.60 3.18 6.22
N LYS A 14 14.00 2.31 5.28
CA LYS A 14 13.10 1.34 4.65
C LYS A 14 12.59 0.29 5.63
N LEU A 15 13.46 -0.25 6.49
CA LEU A 15 13.06 -1.20 7.54
C LEU A 15 12.01 -0.60 8.47
N ILE A 16 12.23 0.63 8.93
CA ILE A 16 11.29 1.36 9.78
C ILE A 16 9.97 1.55 9.03
N THR A 17 10.03 2.07 7.80
CA THR A 17 8.86 2.35 6.97
C THR A 17 8.01 1.10 6.72
N TYR A 18 8.62 0.00 6.30
CA TYR A 18 7.88 -1.23 6.03
C TYR A 18 7.34 -1.89 7.31
N SER A 19 8.05 -1.77 8.43
CA SER A 19 7.55 -2.27 9.72
C SER A 19 6.32 -1.47 10.18
N PHE A 20 6.37 -0.13 10.13
CA PHE A 20 5.24 0.73 10.44
C PHE A 20 4.08 0.52 9.46
N GLY A 21 4.38 0.41 8.16
CA GLY A 21 3.41 0.10 7.13
C GLY A 21 2.69 -1.21 7.41
N ALA A 22 3.42 -2.31 7.61
CA ALA A 22 2.83 -3.60 7.93
C ALA A 22 1.97 -3.53 9.21
N LEU A 23 2.45 -2.85 10.24
CA LEU A 23 1.73 -2.68 11.50
C LEU A 23 0.40 -1.96 11.32
N ILE A 24 0.40 -0.80 10.66
CA ILE A 24 -0.81 0.01 10.45
C ILE A 24 -1.85 -0.81 9.68
N HIS A 25 -1.45 -1.49 8.60
CA HIS A 25 -2.40 -2.26 7.80
C HIS A 25 -2.91 -3.51 8.53
N LEU A 26 -2.06 -4.21 9.28
CA LEU A 26 -2.48 -5.33 10.12
C LEU A 26 -3.46 -4.87 11.22
N PHE A 27 -3.15 -3.76 11.87
CA PHE A 27 -4.02 -3.16 12.88
C PHE A 27 -5.40 -2.83 12.30
N LEU A 28 -5.44 -2.18 11.13
CA LEU A 28 -6.68 -1.88 10.42
C LEU A 28 -7.47 -3.15 10.07
N MET A 29 -6.79 -4.22 9.62
CA MET A 29 -7.44 -5.51 9.36
C MET A 29 -8.11 -6.09 10.62
N VAL A 30 -7.40 -6.09 11.76
CA VAL A 30 -7.93 -6.60 13.03
C VAL A 30 -9.14 -5.77 13.49
N LEU A 31 -9.09 -4.44 13.34
CA LEU A 31 -10.21 -3.56 13.65
C LEU A 31 -11.45 -3.89 12.81
N ILE A 32 -11.29 -4.12 11.51
CA ILE A 32 -12.39 -4.45 10.62
C ILE A 32 -12.98 -5.81 10.99
N LEU A 33 -12.13 -6.82 11.24
CA LEU A 33 -12.56 -8.18 11.56
C LEU A 33 -13.28 -8.28 12.92
N GLY A 34 -12.98 -7.38 13.86
CA GLY A 34 -13.64 -7.29 15.16
C GLY A 34 -15.12 -6.90 15.10
N HIS A 35 -15.64 -6.50 13.94
CA HIS A 35 -17.04 -6.10 13.79
C HIS A 35 -17.97 -7.27 13.47
N ARG A 36 -19.13 -7.33 14.13
CA ARG A 36 -20.17 -8.32 13.85
C ARG A 36 -21.08 -7.83 12.72
N GLY A 37 -20.79 -8.23 11.48
CA GLY A 37 -21.68 -8.02 10.33
C GLY A 37 -21.02 -7.33 9.13
N LEU A 38 -19.92 -7.92 8.64
CA LEU A 38 -19.12 -7.34 7.56
C LEU A 38 -19.94 -7.04 6.30
N ARG A 39 -20.11 -5.76 5.97
CA ARG A 39 -20.75 -5.32 4.71
C ARG A 39 -19.77 -5.49 3.54
N ARG A 40 -20.28 -5.49 2.30
CA ARG A 40 -19.45 -5.62 1.09
C ARG A 40 -18.31 -4.58 1.03
N PHE A 41 -18.57 -3.35 1.46
CA PHE A 41 -17.56 -2.29 1.54
C PHE A 41 -16.42 -2.64 2.51
N GLU A 42 -16.74 -3.17 3.69
CA GLU A 42 -15.76 -3.53 4.72
C GLU A 42 -14.87 -4.68 4.26
N TRP A 43 -15.43 -5.66 3.52
CA TRP A 43 -14.65 -6.70 2.86
C TRP A 43 -13.67 -6.14 1.82
N LEU A 44 -14.07 -5.13 1.04
CA LEU A 44 -13.19 -4.49 0.07
C LEU A 44 -12.07 -3.70 0.76
N VAL A 45 -12.39 -2.97 1.84
CA VAL A 45 -11.38 -2.27 2.65
C VAL A 45 -10.44 -3.27 3.30
N PHE A 46 -10.94 -4.37 3.86
CA PHE A 46 -10.13 -5.44 4.43
C PHE A 46 -9.19 -6.04 3.37
N ALA A 47 -9.69 -6.35 2.18
CA ALA A 47 -8.87 -6.86 1.08
C ALA A 47 -7.78 -5.85 0.67
N LEU A 48 -8.10 -4.56 0.63
CA LEU A 48 -7.12 -3.51 0.36
C LEU A 48 -6.04 -3.45 1.45
N MET A 49 -6.44 -3.50 2.72
CA MET A 49 -5.48 -3.52 3.84
C MET A 49 -4.62 -4.78 3.81
N ALA A 50 -5.18 -5.95 3.45
CA ALA A 50 -4.43 -7.19 3.28
C ALA A 50 -3.42 -7.09 2.13
N ALA A 51 -3.80 -6.51 0.99
CA ALA A 51 -2.89 -6.30 -0.14
C ALA A 51 -1.74 -5.35 0.22
N LEU A 52 -2.03 -4.26 0.93
CA LEU A 52 -1.01 -3.33 1.42
C LEU A 52 -0.15 -3.95 2.53
N PHE A 53 -0.71 -4.80 3.37
CA PHE A 53 0.04 -5.60 4.34
C PHE A 53 0.99 -6.57 3.64
N MET A 54 0.55 -7.30 2.61
CA MET A 54 1.40 -8.18 1.80
C MET A 54 2.54 -7.40 1.13
N TRP A 55 2.24 -6.22 0.58
CA TRP A 55 3.28 -5.33 0.04
C TRP A 55 4.33 -4.96 1.08
N ASN A 56 3.92 -4.46 2.25
CA ASN A 56 4.85 -3.99 3.27
C ASN A 56 5.62 -5.14 3.94
N SER A 57 4.93 -6.20 4.35
CA SER A 57 5.56 -7.37 4.98
C SER A 57 6.44 -8.16 4.03
N GLY A 58 6.05 -8.29 2.75
CA GLY A 58 6.85 -8.92 1.72
C GLY A 58 8.16 -8.18 1.44
N ASN A 59 8.10 -6.85 1.30
CA ASN A 59 9.29 -6.03 1.13
C ASN A 59 10.17 -6.00 2.40
N LEU A 60 9.56 -6.02 3.59
CA LEU A 60 10.28 -6.16 4.85
C LEU A 60 11.04 -7.49 4.91
N LEU A 61 10.40 -8.59 4.51
CA LEU A 61 11.01 -9.91 4.45
C LEU A 61 12.18 -9.95 3.46
N ALA A 62 11.99 -9.38 2.26
CA ALA A 62 13.04 -9.26 1.25
C ALA A 62 14.27 -8.51 1.76
N LEU A 63 14.06 -7.38 2.45
CA LEU A 63 15.12 -6.60 3.06
C LEU A 63 15.84 -7.36 4.19
N ASN A 64 15.08 -8.04 5.05
CA ASN A 64 15.68 -8.82 6.13
C ASN A 64 16.52 -9.97 5.59
N PHE A 65 16.09 -10.66 4.53
CA PHE A 65 16.88 -11.72 3.89
C PHE A 65 18.13 -11.20 3.18
N ALA A 66 18.03 -10.06 2.51
CA ALA A 66 19.20 -9.42 1.90
C ALA A 66 20.25 -9.04 2.96
N LEU A 67 19.81 -8.53 4.11
CA LEU A 67 20.70 -8.16 5.23
C LEU A 67 21.28 -9.38 5.96
N ALA A 68 20.50 -10.46 6.12
CA ALA A 68 20.92 -11.62 6.91
C ALA A 68 21.81 -12.61 6.11
N TYR A 69 21.56 -12.78 4.82
CA TYR A 69 22.21 -13.83 4.02
C TYR A 69 23.04 -13.28 2.86
N GLY A 70 22.89 -12.01 2.47
CA GLY A 70 23.47 -11.44 1.24
C GLY A 70 22.84 -12.02 -0.02
N VAL A 71 22.95 -13.34 -0.21
CA VAL A 71 22.29 -14.14 -1.25
C VAL A 71 21.30 -15.11 -0.59
N ALA A 72 20.02 -14.77 -0.63
CA ALA A 72 18.96 -15.60 -0.05
C ALA A 72 18.76 -16.89 -0.86
N PRO A 73 18.55 -18.07 -0.21
CA PRO A 73 18.24 -19.31 -0.92
C PRO A 73 17.01 -19.17 -1.84
N ALA A 74 16.99 -19.90 -2.95
CA ALA A 74 16.03 -19.73 -4.04
C ALA A 74 14.55 -19.76 -3.60
N MET A 75 14.22 -20.62 -2.64
CA MET A 75 12.85 -20.73 -2.12
C MET A 75 12.43 -19.46 -1.35
N TYR A 76 13.30 -18.94 -0.48
CA TYR A 76 13.02 -17.74 0.32
C TYR A 76 13.00 -16.46 -0.53
N SER A 77 13.88 -16.37 -1.54
CA SER A 77 13.86 -15.24 -2.48
C SER A 77 12.61 -15.25 -3.38
N GLY A 78 12.07 -16.43 -3.70
CA GLY A 78 10.77 -16.58 -4.35
C GLY A 78 9.64 -15.95 -3.56
N PHE A 79 9.44 -16.39 -2.31
CA PHE A 79 8.37 -15.84 -1.45
C PHE A 79 8.54 -14.34 -1.19
N ALA A 80 9.77 -13.90 -0.91
CA ALA A 80 10.08 -12.50 -0.67
C ALA A 80 9.81 -11.58 -1.88
N ARG A 81 9.70 -12.14 -3.10
CA ARG A 81 9.36 -11.38 -4.32
C ARG A 81 7.89 -11.52 -4.70
N LEU A 82 7.30 -12.72 -4.54
CA LEU A 82 5.92 -12.99 -4.90
C LEU A 82 4.93 -12.26 -3.98
N ILE A 83 5.14 -12.33 -2.66
CA ILE A 83 4.24 -11.73 -1.68
C ILE A 83 4.07 -10.22 -1.91
N PRO A 84 5.15 -9.42 -2.01
CA PRO A 84 4.96 -8.00 -2.27
C PRO A 84 4.42 -7.75 -3.68
N PHE A 85 4.88 -8.47 -4.70
CA PHE A 85 4.37 -8.29 -6.06
C PHE A 85 2.86 -8.48 -6.18
N LEU A 86 2.33 -9.55 -5.57
CA LEU A 86 0.89 -9.81 -5.53
C LEU A 86 0.16 -8.73 -4.72
N GLY A 87 0.73 -8.31 -3.59
CA GLY A 87 0.21 -7.20 -2.80
C GLY A 87 0.09 -5.90 -3.60
N ALA A 88 1.11 -5.52 -4.37
CA ALA A 88 1.07 -4.36 -5.25
C ALA A 88 0.07 -4.51 -6.40
N MET A 89 0.00 -5.69 -7.01
CA MET A 89 -0.94 -5.95 -8.11
C MET A 89 -2.39 -5.88 -7.64
N LEU A 90 -2.68 -6.36 -6.43
CA LEU A 90 -4.03 -6.31 -5.87
C LEU A 90 -4.39 -4.94 -5.29
N SER A 91 -3.43 -4.20 -4.73
CA SER A 91 -3.72 -2.92 -4.07
C SER A 91 -4.26 -1.86 -5.02
N VAL A 92 -3.77 -1.81 -6.26
CA VAL A 92 -4.17 -0.84 -7.29
C VAL A 92 -5.66 -0.95 -7.66
N PRO A 93 -6.17 -2.11 -8.13
CA PRO A 93 -7.59 -2.25 -8.45
C PRO A 93 -8.47 -2.15 -7.21
N LEU A 94 -8.03 -2.67 -6.06
CA LEU A 94 -8.78 -2.57 -4.81
C LEU A 94 -8.91 -1.12 -4.33
N LEU A 95 -7.88 -0.29 -4.49
CA LEU A 95 -7.94 1.13 -4.17
C LEU A 95 -9.04 1.82 -4.96
N VAL A 96 -9.06 1.63 -6.29
CA VAL A 96 -10.08 2.22 -7.16
C VAL A 96 -11.47 1.69 -6.80
N HIS A 97 -11.58 0.38 -6.53
CA HIS A 97 -12.85 -0.26 -6.17
C HIS A 97 -13.40 0.31 -4.85
N VAL A 98 -12.57 0.45 -3.81
CA VAL A 98 -12.96 1.03 -2.51
C VAL A 98 -13.42 2.48 -2.69
N GLN A 99 -12.68 3.30 -3.46
CA GLN A 99 -13.05 4.71 -3.68
C GLN A 99 -14.36 4.84 -4.46
N CYS A 100 -14.59 3.96 -5.45
CA CYS A 100 -15.86 3.91 -6.16
C CYS A 100 -16.99 3.46 -5.22
N GLU A 101 -16.80 2.36 -4.49
CA GLU A 101 -17.81 1.84 -3.56
C GLU A 101 -18.12 2.82 -2.43
N TYR A 102 -17.18 3.70 -2.06
CA TYR A 102 -17.44 4.77 -1.09
C TYR A 102 -18.18 5.97 -1.70
N ALA A 103 -17.84 6.37 -2.94
CA ALA A 103 -18.44 7.54 -3.58
C ALA A 103 -19.86 7.31 -4.13
N PHE A 104 -20.23 6.07 -4.47
CA PHE A 104 -21.50 5.77 -5.14
C PHE A 104 -22.74 5.52 -4.25
N PRO A 105 -22.64 5.04 -2.99
CA PRO A 105 -23.82 4.73 -2.18
C PRO A 105 -24.17 5.81 -1.15
N LEU A 106 -24.03 7.12 -1.44
CA LEU A 106 -24.65 8.17 -0.60
C LEU A 106 -26.18 8.03 -0.64
N PRO A 107 -26.83 7.51 0.42
CA PRO A 107 -28.28 7.41 0.50
C PRO A 107 -28.80 8.69 1.17
N GLN A 108 -29.78 9.32 0.54
CA GLN A 108 -30.62 10.39 1.10
C GLN A 108 -29.97 11.78 1.25
N GLY A 109 -30.30 12.67 0.31
CA GLY A 109 -30.41 14.12 0.57
C GLY A 109 -29.27 15.04 0.10
N GLY A 110 -28.02 14.58 0.00
CA GLY A 110 -26.89 15.39 -0.47
C GLY A 110 -26.63 15.20 -1.97
N GLY A 111 -26.47 16.29 -2.72
CA GLY A 111 -26.33 16.28 -4.18
C GLY A 111 -25.47 15.14 -4.72
N ARG A 112 -26.03 14.34 -5.63
CA ARG A 112 -25.33 13.26 -6.32
C ARG A 112 -24.04 13.83 -6.92
N VAL A 113 -22.87 13.31 -6.54
CA VAL A 113 -21.69 13.39 -7.41
C VAL A 113 -22.04 12.54 -8.63
N ARG A 114 -22.75 13.13 -9.59
CA ARG A 114 -22.90 12.54 -10.92
C ARG A 114 -21.51 12.52 -11.51
N LEU A 115 -20.77 11.42 -11.35
CA LEU A 115 -19.77 11.06 -12.35
C LEU A 115 -20.59 10.71 -13.60
N VAL A 116 -20.85 11.74 -14.40
CA VAL A 116 -21.64 11.69 -15.62
C VAL A 116 -21.00 10.65 -16.56
N ARG A 117 -21.81 9.66 -16.96
CA ARG A 117 -21.70 8.78 -18.14
C ARG A 117 -20.83 7.51 -18.14
N PHE A 118 -19.82 7.32 -17.29
CA PHE A 118 -19.03 6.07 -17.37
C PHE A 118 -19.63 4.94 -16.51
N PRO A 119 -19.88 3.74 -17.08
CA PRO A 119 -20.36 2.61 -16.31
C PRO A 119 -19.33 2.22 -15.25
N LYS A 120 -19.70 2.33 -13.97
CA LYS A 120 -18.90 1.93 -12.79
C LYS A 120 -18.18 0.58 -13.01
N ARG A 121 -18.89 -0.40 -13.58
CA ARG A 121 -18.37 -1.74 -13.85
C ARG A 121 -17.24 -1.76 -14.87
N LEU A 122 -17.25 -0.84 -15.84
CA LEU A 122 -16.28 -0.78 -16.93
C LEU A 122 -15.01 -0.06 -16.48
N LEU A 123 -15.14 0.97 -15.64
CA LEU A 123 -13.99 1.60 -15.00
C LEU A 123 -13.29 0.62 -14.04
N ILE A 124 -14.05 -0.07 -13.19
CA ILE A 124 -13.50 -1.11 -12.30
C ILE A 124 -12.85 -2.21 -13.16
N GLY A 125 -13.57 -2.75 -14.15
CA GLY A 125 -13.04 -3.78 -15.06
C GLY A 125 -11.75 -3.38 -15.76
N LEU A 126 -11.62 -2.12 -16.18
CA LEU A 126 -10.40 -1.61 -16.82
C LEU A 126 -9.19 -1.68 -15.89
N PHE A 127 -9.36 -1.35 -14.60
CA PHE A 127 -8.27 -1.45 -13.62
C PHE A 127 -7.99 -2.91 -13.20
N TYR A 128 -8.94 -3.84 -13.34
CA TYR A 128 -8.68 -5.26 -13.15
C TYR A 128 -8.05 -5.94 -14.39
N ALA A 129 -8.09 -5.32 -15.57
CA ALA A 129 -7.57 -5.92 -16.79
C ALA A 129 -6.06 -6.27 -16.74
N PRO A 130 -5.16 -5.43 -16.19
CA PRO A 130 -3.74 -5.78 -16.04
C PRO A 130 -3.50 -7.00 -15.14
N LEU A 131 -4.46 -7.35 -14.29
CA LEU A 131 -4.38 -8.51 -13.40
C LEU A 131 -4.43 -9.84 -14.17
N ILE A 132 -5.01 -9.86 -15.38
CA ILE A 132 -5.03 -11.03 -16.27
C ILE A 132 -3.60 -11.39 -16.70
N ALA A 133 -2.72 -10.40 -16.83
CA ALA A 133 -1.30 -10.62 -17.15
C ALA A 133 -0.47 -11.05 -15.92
N ALA A 134 -1.05 -11.07 -14.72
CA ALA A 134 -0.32 -11.35 -13.48
C ALA A 134 0.36 -12.74 -13.46
N PRO A 135 -0.27 -13.86 -13.90
CA PRO A 135 0.39 -15.17 -13.91
C PRO A 135 1.64 -15.19 -14.79
N TRP A 136 1.61 -14.49 -15.92
CA TRP A 136 2.74 -14.39 -16.84
C TRP A 136 3.88 -13.54 -16.25
N LEU A 137 3.54 -12.43 -15.59
CA LEU A 137 4.51 -11.59 -14.89
C LEU A 137 5.15 -12.32 -13.68
N VAL A 138 4.36 -13.13 -12.97
CA VAL A 138 4.84 -14.02 -11.89
C VAL A 138 5.85 -15.03 -12.43
N GLY A 139 5.55 -15.67 -13.56
CA GLY A 139 6.48 -16.60 -14.22
C GLY A 139 7.81 -15.92 -14.59
N ARG A 140 7.77 -14.69 -15.10
CA ARG A 140 8.96 -13.88 -15.41
C ARG A 140 9.78 -13.51 -14.17
N LEU A 141 9.11 -13.15 -13.08
CA LEU A 141 9.73 -12.81 -11.80
C LEU A 141 10.46 -13.99 -11.17
N LEU A 142 9.83 -15.18 -11.20
CA LEU A 142 10.42 -16.42 -10.68
C LEU A 142 11.55 -16.95 -11.57
N GLY A 143 11.45 -16.77 -12.89
CA GLY A 143 12.53 -17.13 -13.81
C GLY A 143 13.79 -16.26 -13.70
N ARG A 144 13.73 -15.12 -12.99
CA ARG A 144 14.84 -14.16 -12.84
C ARG A 144 15.07 -13.75 -11.38
N LEU A 145 15.17 -14.74 -10.49
CA LEU A 145 15.40 -14.57 -9.05
C LEU A 145 16.73 -13.87 -8.70
N GLN A 146 17.73 -13.93 -9.59
CA GLN A 146 19.08 -13.38 -9.37
C GLN A 146 19.19 -11.87 -9.69
N VAL A 147 18.21 -11.29 -10.39
CA VAL A 147 18.22 -9.88 -10.83
C VAL A 147 17.16 -9.10 -10.03
N GLU A 148 17.35 -7.81 -9.76
CA GLU A 148 16.36 -6.99 -9.05
C GLU A 148 14.96 -7.07 -9.67
N ALA A 149 13.92 -7.04 -8.82
CA ALA A 149 12.52 -7.23 -9.23
C ALA A 149 12.05 -6.19 -10.27
N LEU A 150 12.56 -4.96 -10.21
CA LEU A 150 12.20 -3.90 -11.14
C LEU A 150 12.83 -4.10 -12.54
N VAL A 151 14.00 -4.72 -12.58
CA VAL A 151 14.77 -5.02 -13.79
C VAL A 151 14.25 -6.32 -14.43
N SER A 152 13.85 -7.31 -13.64
CA SER A 152 13.25 -8.55 -14.16
C SER A 152 11.91 -8.32 -14.87
N LEU A 153 11.19 -7.26 -14.49
CA LEU A 153 9.91 -6.87 -15.08
C LEU A 153 10.04 -6.01 -16.34
N GLN A 154 11.24 -5.58 -16.75
CA GLN A 154 11.39 -4.83 -18.00
C GLN A 154 10.95 -5.69 -19.21
N PRO A 155 10.13 -5.15 -20.13
CA PRO A 155 9.75 -3.74 -20.30
C PRO A 155 8.44 -3.30 -19.62
N PHE A 156 7.73 -4.18 -18.91
CA PHE A 156 6.41 -3.91 -18.32
C PHE A 156 6.43 -2.94 -17.13
N THR A 157 7.61 -2.63 -16.59
CA THR A 157 7.77 -1.71 -15.46
C THR A 157 7.15 -0.33 -15.71
N ARG A 158 7.38 0.28 -16.87
CA ARG A 158 6.83 1.63 -17.18
C ARG A 158 5.30 1.62 -17.32
N PRO A 159 4.68 0.71 -18.10
CA PRO A 159 3.22 0.57 -18.12
C PRO A 159 2.61 0.35 -16.73
N LEU A 160 3.23 -0.46 -15.88
CA LEU A 160 2.74 -0.71 -14.52
C LEU A 160 2.82 0.55 -13.64
N VAL A 161 3.90 1.32 -13.74
CA VAL A 161 4.07 2.60 -13.06
C VAL A 161 2.98 3.59 -13.49
N VAL A 162 2.70 3.70 -14.80
CA VAL A 162 1.61 4.54 -15.32
C VAL A 162 0.26 4.08 -14.78
N TRP A 163 0.00 2.77 -14.77
CA TRP A 163 -1.25 2.20 -14.27
C TRP A 163 -1.47 2.49 -12.78
N VAL A 164 -0.44 2.32 -11.95
CA VAL A 164 -0.48 2.64 -10.50
C VAL A 164 -0.70 4.14 -10.31
N ALA A 165 0.03 4.99 -11.04
CA ALA A 165 -0.10 6.44 -10.95
C ALA A 165 -1.51 6.90 -11.34
N LEU A 166 -2.08 6.35 -12.42
CA LEU A 166 -3.45 6.65 -12.84
C LEU A 166 -4.49 6.25 -11.78
N ALA A 167 -4.32 5.10 -11.12
CA ALA A 167 -5.21 4.68 -10.04
C ALA A 167 -5.16 5.64 -8.85
N LEU A 168 -3.96 6.07 -8.45
CA LEU A 168 -3.74 7.01 -7.35
C LEU A 168 -4.34 8.39 -7.67
N LEU A 169 -4.13 8.89 -8.88
CA LEU A 169 -4.68 10.17 -9.32
C LEU A 169 -6.21 10.12 -9.44
N LEU A 170 -6.77 9.00 -9.90
CA LEU A 170 -8.22 8.81 -9.93
C LEU A 170 -8.80 8.79 -8.51
N ALA A 171 -8.16 8.06 -7.59
CA ALA A 171 -8.55 8.02 -6.19
C ALA A 171 -8.45 9.41 -5.53
N ALA A 172 -7.43 10.20 -5.86
CA ALA A 172 -7.30 11.58 -5.41
C ALA A 172 -8.42 12.46 -5.97
N ALA A 173 -8.72 12.37 -7.27
CA ALA A 173 -9.79 13.14 -7.91
C ALA A 173 -11.18 12.82 -7.32
N LEU A 174 -11.45 11.56 -7.00
CA LEU A 174 -12.67 11.15 -6.31
C LEU A 174 -12.75 11.77 -4.90
N ASN A 175 -11.67 11.75 -4.13
CA ASN A 175 -11.64 12.38 -2.81
C ASN A 175 -11.82 13.90 -2.87
N LEU A 176 -11.25 14.60 -3.85
CA LEU A 176 -11.48 16.04 -4.06
C LEU A 176 -12.95 16.35 -4.36
N ARG A 177 -13.62 15.50 -5.15
CA ARG A 177 -15.06 15.66 -5.41
C ARG A 177 -15.88 15.43 -4.14
N LEU A 178 -15.47 14.49 -3.29
CA LEU A 178 -16.11 14.26 -2.00
C LEU A 178 -15.93 15.47 -1.07
N CYS A 179 -14.79 16.17 -1.10
CA CYS A 179 -14.63 17.44 -0.39
C CYS A 179 -15.64 18.50 -0.81
N GLN A 180 -15.99 18.57 -2.10
CA GLN A 180 -16.91 19.58 -2.62
C GLN A 180 -18.37 19.32 -2.23
N VAL A 181 -18.72 18.05 -1.98
CA VAL A 181 -20.09 17.63 -1.64
C VAL A 181 -20.27 17.43 -0.14
N ALA A 182 -19.19 17.21 0.61
CA ALA A 182 -19.25 17.09 2.06
C ALA A 182 -19.66 18.42 2.71
N GLY A 183 -20.83 18.43 3.35
CA GLY A 183 -21.30 19.58 4.13
C GLY A 183 -20.59 19.75 5.48
N ASP A 184 -19.94 18.70 5.99
CA ASP A 184 -19.25 18.72 7.27
C ASP A 184 -17.76 19.06 7.11
N PRO A 185 -17.25 20.16 7.71
CA PRO A 185 -15.86 20.60 7.55
C PRO A 185 -14.82 19.54 7.98
N ARG A 186 -15.19 18.59 8.86
CA ARG A 186 -14.30 17.50 9.27
C ARG A 186 -14.07 16.50 8.15
N LEU A 187 -15.14 16.13 7.44
CA LEU A 187 -15.09 15.24 6.28
C LEU A 187 -14.33 15.87 5.12
N VAL A 188 -14.51 17.17 4.91
CA VAL A 188 -13.76 17.94 3.90
C VAL A 188 -12.25 17.85 4.16
N ARG A 189 -11.80 18.04 5.40
CA ARG A 189 -10.38 17.94 5.77
C ARG A 189 -9.84 16.52 5.62
N PHE A 190 -10.62 15.50 6.00
CA PHE A 190 -10.25 14.10 5.84
C PHE A 190 -10.03 13.74 4.37
N HIS A 191 -11.04 13.98 3.52
CA HIS A 191 -10.95 13.71 2.09
C HIS A 191 -9.89 14.58 1.41
N GLY A 192 -9.71 15.82 1.84
CA GLY A 192 -8.70 16.74 1.29
C GLY A 192 -7.29 16.26 1.60
N GLY A 193 -7.05 15.81 2.83
CA GLY A 193 -5.77 15.20 3.24
C GLY A 193 -5.48 13.91 2.47
N LEU A 194 -6.47 13.02 2.34
CA LEU A 194 -6.32 11.81 1.53
C LEU A 194 -6.05 12.13 0.05
N ALA A 195 -6.78 13.07 -0.53
CA ALA A 195 -6.57 13.49 -1.91
C ALA A 195 -5.16 14.04 -2.12
N ALA A 196 -4.69 14.90 -1.23
CA ALA A 196 -3.35 15.47 -1.31
C ALA A 196 -2.27 14.39 -1.23
N LEU A 197 -2.39 13.44 -0.29
CA LEU A 197 -1.44 12.33 -0.14
C LEU A 197 -1.46 11.41 -1.36
N LEU A 198 -2.64 11.04 -1.87
CA LEU A 198 -2.77 10.17 -3.04
C LEU A 198 -2.26 10.86 -4.31
N ALA A 199 -2.51 12.16 -4.48
CA ALA A 199 -1.97 12.95 -5.58
C ALA A 199 -0.44 13.05 -5.51
N LEU A 200 0.10 13.33 -4.32
CA LEU A 200 1.55 13.38 -4.08
C LEU A 200 2.20 12.03 -4.41
N LEU A 201 1.58 10.92 -4.03
CA LEU A 201 2.07 9.57 -4.35
C LEU A 201 2.01 9.29 -5.85
N GLY A 202 0.89 9.62 -6.52
CA GLY A 202 0.73 9.39 -7.95
C GLY A 202 1.73 10.19 -8.79
N VAL A 203 1.84 11.50 -8.52
CA VAL A 203 2.78 12.40 -9.21
C VAL A 203 4.22 12.03 -8.86
N GLY A 204 4.52 11.77 -7.59
CA GLY A 204 5.86 11.42 -7.14
C GLY A 204 6.34 10.10 -7.75
N LEU A 205 5.47 9.09 -7.85
CA LEU A 205 5.79 7.81 -8.49
C LEU A 205 5.99 7.96 -10.00
N ALA A 206 5.17 8.77 -10.67
CA ALA A 206 5.38 9.09 -12.08
C ALA A 206 6.71 9.82 -12.30
N TRP A 207 7.03 10.81 -11.46
CA TRP A 207 8.28 11.54 -11.53
C TRP A 207 9.50 10.62 -11.34
N THR A 208 9.51 9.78 -10.30
CA THR A 208 10.67 8.95 -9.97
C THR A 208 10.95 7.85 -10.99
N TYR A 209 9.92 7.26 -11.59
CA TYR A 209 10.08 6.07 -12.45
C TYR A 209 9.82 6.32 -13.95
N LEU A 210 9.20 7.45 -14.34
CA LEU A 210 9.01 7.82 -15.74
C LEU A 210 9.96 8.94 -16.20
N ALA A 211 10.27 9.91 -15.33
CA ALA A 211 11.14 11.05 -15.70
C ALA A 211 12.63 10.72 -15.56
N HIS A 212 13.00 9.65 -14.86
CA HIS A 212 14.38 9.23 -14.67
C HIS A 212 14.62 7.81 -15.20
N PRO A 213 15.85 7.50 -15.68
CA PRO A 213 16.20 6.13 -16.03
C PRO A 213 16.01 5.22 -14.82
N LEU A 214 15.43 4.04 -15.07
CA LEU A 214 15.20 3.04 -14.03
C LEU A 214 16.55 2.72 -13.36
N PRO A 215 16.64 2.78 -12.02
CA PRO A 215 17.89 2.47 -11.33
C PRO A 215 18.32 1.04 -11.70
N SER A 216 19.56 0.90 -12.13
CA SER A 216 20.15 -0.37 -12.58
C SER A 216 20.69 -1.21 -11.43
N VAL A 217 20.94 -0.58 -10.26
CA VAL A 217 21.46 -1.23 -9.05
C VAL A 217 20.95 -0.48 -7.80
N GLY A 218 20.44 -1.23 -6.82
CA GLY A 218 20.02 -0.75 -5.51
C GLY A 218 18.50 -0.64 -5.38
N LEU A 219 18.00 -0.86 -4.15
CA LEU A 219 16.58 -0.85 -3.71
C LEU A 219 15.83 0.49 -3.92
N GLY A 220 16.11 1.28 -4.95
CA GLY A 220 15.63 2.65 -5.12
C GLY A 220 16.38 3.61 -4.20
N GLY A 221 16.81 4.75 -4.75
CA GLY A 221 17.47 5.80 -3.99
C GLY A 221 16.55 6.44 -2.93
N TYR A 222 16.99 7.56 -2.36
CA TYR A 222 16.27 8.30 -1.33
C TYR A 222 14.84 8.68 -1.75
N SER A 223 14.60 8.96 -3.04
CA SER A 223 13.28 9.30 -3.57
C SER A 223 12.26 8.16 -3.42
N ALA A 224 12.66 6.92 -3.71
CA ALA A 224 11.80 5.75 -3.54
C ALA A 224 11.50 5.49 -2.05
N ALA A 225 12.50 5.64 -1.18
CA ALA A 225 12.31 5.50 0.27
C ALA A 225 11.34 6.56 0.83
N LEU A 226 11.43 7.79 0.35
CA LEU A 226 10.54 8.87 0.75
C LEU A 226 9.10 8.61 0.28
N LEU A 227 8.90 8.18 -0.97
CA LEU A 227 7.57 7.80 -1.47
C LEU A 227 6.97 6.64 -0.67
N MET A 228 7.79 5.68 -0.25
CA MET A 228 7.32 4.57 0.61
C MET A 228 6.87 5.08 1.98
N LEU A 229 7.60 6.03 2.56
CA LEU A 229 7.20 6.64 3.83
C LEU A 229 5.86 7.37 3.70
N VAL A 230 5.71 8.16 2.63
CA VAL A 230 4.44 8.84 2.32
C VAL A 230 3.33 7.83 2.05
N ALA A 231 3.61 6.67 1.46
CA ALA A 231 2.61 5.64 1.14
C ALA A 231 1.97 5.00 2.38
N VAL A 232 2.62 5.09 3.54
CA VAL A 232 2.06 4.63 4.82
C VAL A 232 1.06 5.65 5.39
N ALA A 233 1.21 6.94 5.07
CA ALA A 233 0.41 8.01 5.64
C ALA A 233 -1.10 7.91 5.36
N PRO A 234 -1.59 7.54 4.14
CA PRO A 234 -3.02 7.30 3.91
C PRO A 234 -3.63 6.26 4.84
N GLY A 235 -2.91 5.15 5.12
CA GLY A 235 -3.36 4.13 6.05
C GLY A 235 -3.47 4.67 7.48
N GLY A 236 -2.48 5.45 7.92
CA GLY A 236 -2.52 6.13 9.22
C GLY A 236 -3.70 7.11 9.34
N LEU A 237 -3.99 7.85 8.27
CA LEU A 237 -5.09 8.81 8.20
C LEU A 237 -6.46 8.11 8.26
N VAL A 238 -6.62 6.97 7.58
CA VAL A 238 -7.81 6.11 7.71
C VAL A 238 -7.94 5.53 9.12
N GLY A 239 -6.85 5.07 9.74
CA GLY A 239 -6.88 4.58 11.12
C GLY A 239 -7.25 5.67 12.11
N TYR A 240 -6.70 6.87 11.93
CA TYR A 240 -7.06 8.04 12.73
C TYR A 240 -8.54 8.39 12.58
N SER A 241 -9.10 8.35 11.37
CA SER A 241 -10.51 8.70 11.15
C SER A 241 -11.47 7.67 11.73
N ILE A 242 -11.15 6.38 11.64
CA ILE A 242 -11.91 5.30 12.30
C ILE A 242 -11.95 5.55 13.81
N PHE A 243 -10.80 5.86 14.42
CA PHE A 243 -10.70 6.06 15.87
C PHE A 243 -11.36 7.37 16.35
N ARG A 244 -11.12 8.47 15.64
CA ARG A 244 -11.56 9.81 16.09
C ARG A 244 -13.01 10.09 15.75
N TYR A 245 -13.51 9.56 14.63
CA TYR A 245 -14.81 9.92 14.07
C TYR A 245 -15.79 8.74 13.99
N ASN A 246 -15.44 7.55 14.50
CA ASN A 246 -16.26 6.34 14.36
C ASN A 246 -16.71 6.12 12.91
N PHE A 247 -15.80 6.32 11.95
CA PHE A 247 -16.10 6.36 10.51
C PHE A 247 -16.68 5.05 9.92
N LEU A 248 -16.90 4.03 10.76
CA LEU A 248 -17.47 2.72 10.46
C LEU A 248 -18.34 2.17 11.62
N ASP A 249 -18.79 3.02 12.56
CA ASP A 249 -19.43 2.60 13.83
C ASP A 249 -18.60 1.58 14.66
N LEU A 250 -17.29 1.54 14.42
CA LEU A 250 -16.36 0.65 15.10
C LEU A 250 -16.02 1.19 16.49
N ARG A 251 -16.63 0.61 17.54
CA ARG A 251 -16.20 0.86 18.93
C ARG A 251 -14.92 0.08 19.22
N VAL A 252 -13.78 0.74 19.10
CA VAL A 252 -12.46 0.15 19.41
C VAL A 252 -12.23 0.11 20.92
N GLN A 253 -11.88 -1.07 21.46
CA GLN A 253 -11.38 -1.20 22.82
C GLN A 253 -9.92 -0.74 22.90
N ARG A 254 -9.64 0.25 23.76
CA ARG A 254 -8.29 0.83 23.94
C ARG A 254 -7.21 -0.21 24.28
N ASN A 255 -7.59 -1.29 24.96
CA ASN A 255 -6.69 -2.35 25.39
C ASN A 255 -6.04 -3.10 24.22
N LEU A 256 -6.78 -3.33 23.13
CA LEU A 256 -6.27 -4.05 21.96
C LEU A 256 -5.16 -3.26 21.26
N ILE A 257 -5.26 -1.92 21.26
CA ILE A 257 -4.24 -1.03 20.70
C ILE A 257 -2.94 -1.15 21.49
N TYR A 258 -3.01 -1.07 22.82
CA TYR A 258 -1.83 -1.16 23.67
C TYR A 258 -1.12 -2.50 23.53
N SER A 259 -1.86 -3.61 23.47
CA SER A 259 -1.28 -4.93 23.27
C SER A 259 -0.59 -5.06 21.90
N LEU A 260 -1.20 -4.56 20.82
CA LEU A 260 -0.59 -4.62 19.48
C LEU A 260 0.68 -3.77 19.39
N ILE A 261 0.63 -2.54 19.91
CA ILE A 261 1.80 -1.65 19.94
C ILE A 261 2.92 -2.28 20.79
N ALA A 262 2.60 -2.86 21.95
CA ALA A 262 3.59 -3.47 22.83
C ALA A 262 4.25 -4.71 22.18
N ILE A 263 3.48 -5.60 21.56
CA ILE A 263 4.02 -6.77 20.85
C ILE A 263 4.95 -6.33 19.71
N PHE A 264 4.57 -5.29 18.96
CA PHE A 264 5.40 -4.80 17.87
C PHE A 264 6.66 -4.08 18.35
N ALA A 265 6.56 -3.25 19.39
CA ALA A 265 7.72 -2.62 20.02
C ALA A 265 8.71 -3.70 20.50
N LEU A 266 8.21 -4.79 21.08
CA LEU A 266 9.02 -5.92 21.49
C LEU A 266 9.67 -6.63 20.29
N LEU A 267 8.95 -6.87 19.20
CA LEU A 267 9.50 -7.50 17.99
C LEU A 267 10.58 -6.65 17.32
N ILE A 268 10.37 -5.33 17.24
CA ILE A 268 11.36 -4.39 16.70
C ILE A 268 12.60 -4.36 17.60
N TYR A 269 12.40 -4.25 18.92
CA TYR A 269 13.46 -4.27 19.91
C TYR A 269 14.30 -5.55 19.84
N LEU A 270 13.64 -6.72 19.77
CA LEU A 270 14.32 -8.01 19.63
C LEU A 270 15.11 -8.12 18.32
N ASN A 271 14.56 -7.64 17.20
CA ASN A 271 15.25 -7.65 15.92
C ASN A 271 16.48 -6.72 15.95
N PHE A 272 16.38 -5.56 16.61
CA PHE A 272 17.47 -4.61 16.71
C PHE A 272 18.58 -5.11 17.64
N ILE A 273 18.24 -5.64 18.83
CA ILE A 273 19.23 -6.21 19.76
C ILE A 273 19.97 -7.39 19.14
N ARG A 274 19.26 -8.32 18.49
CA ARG A 274 19.90 -9.46 17.80
C ARG A 274 20.91 -9.05 16.74
N ARG A 275 20.84 -7.81 16.22
CA ARG A 275 21.76 -7.28 15.21
C ARG A 275 22.94 -6.52 15.81
N LEU A 276 22.84 -6.13 17.08
CA LEU A 276 23.88 -5.40 17.82
C LEU A 276 24.72 -6.32 18.71
N SER A 277 24.18 -7.46 19.16
CA SER A 277 24.89 -8.51 19.92
C SER A 277 25.59 -9.49 18.98
#